data_AF-A0A1Q9GJY1-F1
#
_entry.id   AF-A0A1Q9GJY1-F1
#
_cell.length_a   1.000
_cell.length_b   1.000
_cell.length_c   1.000
_cell.angle_alpha   90.00
_cell.angle_beta   90.00
_cell.angle_gamma   90.00
#
_symmetry.space_group_name_H-M   'P 1'
#
loop_
_entity.id
_entity.type
_entity.pdbx_description
1 polymer ?
#
loop_
_entity_poly.entity_id
_entity_poly.type
_entity_poly.pdbx_seq_one_letter_code
_entity_poly.pdbx_strand_id
1 'polypeptide(L)' 'MNNTAPPTLKDAIVTIYDTFPNLSYKPRPDDVKLLAAYVKSTETDYPKSLDLLLTVNNREIELELLKYRRH' A
#
# COMPACT_ATOMS: atom_id res chain seq x y z
N MET A 1 15.02 -7.93 21.29
CA MET A 1 13.56 -7.73 21.20
C MET A 1 13.31 -6.84 20.00
N ASN A 2 12.95 -7.41 18.86
CA ASN A 2 12.74 -6.62 17.65
C ASN A 2 11.36 -5.97 17.73
N ASN A 3 11.32 -4.70 18.14
CA ASN A 3 10.15 -3.83 18.06
C ASN A 3 9.89 -3.48 16.58
N THR A 4 9.55 -4.46 15.74
CA THR A 4 8.87 -4.17 14.48
C THR A 4 7.41 -3.97 14.82
N ALA A 5 6.99 -2.71 14.90
CA ALA A 5 5.57 -2.36 14.99
C ALA A 5 4.81 -3.13 13.89
N PRO A 6 3.56 -3.57 14.16
CA PRO A 6 2.76 -4.23 13.14
C PRO A 6 2.68 -3.31 11.91
N PRO A 7 2.87 -3.85 10.69
CA PRO A 7 2.79 -3.03 9.48
C PRO A 7 1.44 -2.32 9.45
N THR A 8 1.45 -1.05 9.04
CA THR A 8 0.23 -0.24 8.98
C THR A 8 -0.22 -0.03 7.53
N LEU A 9 -1.50 0.33 7.36
CA LEU A 9 -2.04 0.74 6.06
C LEU A 9 -1.27 1.93 5.47
N LYS A 10 -0.78 2.82 6.32
CA LYS A 10 0.05 3.95 5.90
C LYS A 10 1.36 3.46 5.28
N ASP A 11 2.04 2.51 5.92
CA ASP A 11 3.31 1.96 5.41
C ASP A 11 3.10 1.28 4.06
N ALA A 12 1.97 0.58 3.89
CA ALA A 12 1.62 -0.07 2.63
C ALA A 12 1.37 0.95 1.51
N ILE A 13 0.66 2.04 1.80
CA ILE A 13 0.42 3.12 0.84
C ILE A 13 1.73 3.82 0.47
N VAL A 14 2.57 4.17 1.45
CA VAL A 14 3.89 4.76 1.22
C VAL A 14 4.72 3.85 0.32
N THR A 15 4.77 2.55 0.63
CA THR A 15 5.48 1.55 -0.18
C THR A 15 5.03 1.60 -1.64
N ILE A 16 3.73 1.69 -1.92
CA ILE A 16 3.22 1.77 -3.30
C ILE A 16 3.67 3.04 -4.01
N TYR A 17 3.66 4.20 -3.34
CA TYR A 17 4.18 5.43 -3.94
C TYR A 17 5.70 5.39 -4.14
N ASP A 18 6.44 4.73 -3.26
CA ASP A 18 7.90 4.55 -3.38
C ASP A 18 8.25 3.56 -4.51
N THR A 19 7.49 2.47 -4.67
CA THR A 19 7.67 1.49 -5.75
C THR A 19 7.25 2.05 -7.10
N PHE A 20 6.21 2.89 -7.15
CA PHE A 20 5.67 3.49 -8.37
C PHE A 20 5.70 5.04 -8.29
N PRO A 21 6.89 5.67 -8.32
CA PRO A 21 7.01 7.12 -8.14
C PRO A 21 6.41 7.93 -9.30
N ASN A 22 6.23 7.30 -10.47
CA ASN A 22 5.73 7.93 -11.69
C ASN A 22 4.25 7.65 -11.97
N LEU A 23 3.43 7.43 -10.93
CA LEU A 23 1.99 7.31 -11.11
C LEU A 23 1.41 8.63 -11.66
N SER A 24 1.11 8.65 -12.96
CA SER A 24 0.50 9.79 -13.65
C SER A 24 -0.91 10.14 -13.19
N TYR A 25 -1.49 9.31 -12.32
CA TYR A 25 -2.83 9.44 -11.83
C TYR A 25 -2.88 9.12 -10.35
N LYS A 26 -3.99 9.49 -9.75
CA LYS A 26 -4.25 9.27 -8.34
C LYS A 26 -4.83 7.87 -8.13
N PRO A 27 -4.10 6.95 -7.48
CA PRO A 27 -4.57 5.58 -7.33
C PRO A 27 -5.82 5.56 -6.43
N ARG A 28 -6.86 4.89 -6.93
CA ARG A 28 -8.06 4.53 -6.16
C ARG A 28 -7.77 3.27 -5.35
N PRO A 29 -8.60 2.91 -4.35
CA PRO A 29 -8.43 1.69 -3.56
C PRO A 29 -8.15 0.43 -4.39
N ASP A 30 -8.88 0.24 -5.49
CA ASP A 30 -8.69 -0.91 -6.39
C ASP A 30 -7.33 -0.87 -7.11
N ASP A 31 -6.85 0.32 -7.48
CA ASP A 31 -5.56 0.48 -8.15
C ASP A 31 -4.42 0.13 -7.17
N VAL A 32 -4.48 0.58 -5.91
CA VAL A 32 -3.48 0.24 -4.90
C VAL A 32 -3.47 -1.27 -4.61
N LYS A 33 -4.64 -1.92 -4.60
CA LYS A 33 -4.75 -3.38 -4.46
C LYS A 33 -4.13 -4.11 -5.64
N LEU A 34 -4.41 -3.64 -6.85
CA LEU A 34 -3.85 -4.22 -8.07
C LEU A 34 -2.32 -4.11 -8.08
N LEU A 35 -1.79 -2.93 -7.73
CA LEU A 35 -0.35 -2.70 -7.64
C LEU A 35 0.30 -3.56 -6.54
N ALA A 36 -0.35 -3.69 -5.38
CA ALA A 36 0.13 -4.57 -4.31
C ALA A 36 0.16 -6.04 -4.75
N ALA A 37 -0.88 -6.52 -5.43
CA ALA A 37 -0.95 -7.87 -5.97
C ALA A 37 0.12 -8.10 -7.06
N TYR A 38 0.35 -7.10 -7.91
CA TYR A 38 1.39 -7.13 -8.93
C TYR A 38 2.78 -7.28 -8.29
N VAL A 39 3.16 -6.40 -7.37
CA VAL A 39 4.46 -6.46 -6.67
C VAL A 39 4.66 -7.82 -5.99
N LYS A 40 3.62 -8.32 -5.29
CA LYS A 40 3.64 -9.64 -4.66
C LYS A 40 3.87 -10.79 -5.65
N SER A 41 3.37 -10.66 -6.88
CA SER A 41 3.55 -11.68 -7.92
C SER A 41 4.91 -11.63 -8.60
N THR A 42 5.54 -10.45 -8.65
CA THR A 42 6.81 -10.23 -9.36
C THR A 42 8.02 -10.36 -8.46
N GLU A 43 7.89 -10.01 -7.18
CA GLU A 43 8.99 -9.95 -6.23
C GLU A 43 8.86 -11.03 -5.15
N THR A 44 9.92 -11.81 -4.96
CA THR A 44 9.94 -12.87 -3.93
C THR A 44 10.09 -12.30 -2.51
N ASP A 45 10.72 -11.13 -2.37
CA ASP A 45 10.95 -10.44 -1.09
C ASP A 45 10.17 -9.12 -1.02
N TYR A 46 8.89 -9.17 -1.37
CA TYR A 46 8.03 -7.99 -1.36
C TYR A 46 7.72 -7.53 0.09
N PRO A 47 7.48 -6.22 0.32
CA PRO A 47 7.11 -5.72 1.64
C PRO A 47 5.80 -6.32 2.14
N LYS A 48 5.84 -6.99 3.30
CA LYS A 48 4.64 -7.62 3.92
C LYS A 48 3.53 -6.64 4.28
N SER A 49 3.83 -5.34 4.35
CA SER A 49 2.82 -4.29 4.48
C SER A 49 1.83 -4.30 3.32
N LEU A 50 2.23 -4.70 2.11
CA LEU A 50 1.36 -4.79 0.94
C LEU A 50 0.24 -5.84 1.09
N ASP A 51 0.44 -6.87 1.92
CA ASP A 51 -0.63 -7.85 2.20
C ASP A 51 -1.83 -7.21 2.93
N LEU A 52 -1.62 -6.11 3.66
CA LEU A 52 -2.73 -5.38 4.28
C LEU A 52 -3.66 -4.80 3.22
N LEU A 53 -3.11 -4.22 2.15
CA LEU A 53 -3.92 -3.67 1.05
C LEU A 53 -4.81 -4.76 0.44
N LEU A 54 -4.33 -6.00 0.34
CA LEU A 54 -5.10 -7.12 -0.23
C LEU A 54 -6.20 -7.66 0.69
N THR A 55 -6.08 -7.44 2.00
CA THR A 55 -6.99 -8.01 3.00
C THR A 55 -8.04 -7.01 3.50
N VAL A 56 -7.70 -5.71 3.54
CA VAL A 56 -8.60 -4.67 4.05
C VAL A 56 -9.63 -4.22 3.00
N ASN A 57 -10.73 -3.64 3.48
CA ASN A 57 -11.78 -3.14 2.61
C ASN A 57 -11.37 -1.83 1.91
N ASN A 58 -11.90 -1.58 0.72
CA ASN A 58 -11.62 -0.39 -0.09
C ASN A 58 -11.89 0.91 0.66
N ARG A 59 -12.90 0.94 1.55
CA ARG A 59 -13.21 2.11 2.38
C ARG A 59 -12.07 2.49 3.33
N GLU A 60 -11.39 1.51 3.91
CA GLU A 60 -10.26 1.77 4.82
C GLU A 60 -9.05 2.29 4.05
N ILE A 61 -8.78 1.71 2.88
CA ILE A 61 -7.75 2.18 1.96
C ILE A 61 -8.04 3.61 1.50
N GLU A 62 -9.30 3.92 1.16
CA GLU A 62 -9.71 5.26 0.75
C GLU A 62 -9.47 6.29 1.85
N LEU A 63 -9.86 5.97 3.09
CA LEU A 63 -9.61 6.84 4.25
C LEU A 63 -8.12 7.09 4.46
N GLU A 64 -7.29 6.06 4.32
CA GLU A 64 -5.85 6.22 4.50
C GLU A 64 -5.20 6.98 3.33
N LEU A 65 -5.64 6.74 2.08
CA LEU A 65 -5.24 7.54 0.92
C LEU A 65 -5.63 9.02 1.07
N LEU A 66 -6.75 9.32 1.74
CA LEU A 66 -7.16 10.69 2.05
C LEU A 66 -6.26 11.33 3.10
N LYS A 67 -5.82 10.57 4.12
CA LYS A 67 -4.87 11.05 5.13
C LYS A 67 -3.48 11.29 4.55
N TYR A 68 -2.99 10.36 3.73
CA TYR A 68 -1.68 10.45 3.09
C TYR A 68 -1.54 11.75 2.28
N ARG A 69 -2.60 12.17 1.60
CA ARG A 69 -2.65 13.41 0.81
C ARG A 69 -2.64 14.72 1.60
N ARG A 70 -2.90 14.67 2.91
CA ARG A 70 -2.88 15.86 3.77
C ARG A 70 -1.48 16.16 4.32
N HIS A 71 -0.54 15.22 4.16
CA HIS A 71 0.87 15.39 4.43
C HIS A 71 1.61 15.83 3.16
#